data_AF-A0A5E7V2K2-F1
#
_entry.id   AF-A0A5E7V2K2-F1
#
_cell.length_a   1.000
_cell.length_b   1.000
_cell.length_c   1.000
_cell.angle_alpha   90.00
_cell.angle_beta   90.00
_cell.angle_gamma   90.00
#
_symmetry.space_group_name_H-M   'P 1'
#
loop_
_entity.id
_entity.type
_entity.pdbx_description
1 polymer ?
#
loop_
_entity_poly.entity_id
_entity_poly.type
_entity_poly.pdbx_seq_one_letter_code
_entity_poly.pdbx_strand_id
1 'polypeptide(L)' 'MSTGVEAFTLSVPEHALEDLRRRLDLVRWPEQELVADWSQGAPLRSMRALVEYCAMIMTGAVVSLR' A
#
# COMPACT_ATOMS: atom_id res chain seq x y z
N MET A 1 12.82 10.24 -35.70
CA MET A 1 11.92 9.84 -34.60
C MET A 1 12.35 8.46 -34.16
N SER A 2 12.57 8.22 -32.85
CA SER A 2 12.91 6.88 -32.36
C SER A 2 11.64 6.04 -32.26
N THR A 3 11.61 4.90 -32.95
CA THR A 3 10.49 3.95 -33.00
C THR A 3 10.81 2.63 -32.29
N GLY A 4 11.81 2.60 -31.41
CA GLY A 4 12.21 1.41 -30.66
C GLY A 4 11.45 1.25 -29.34
N VAL A 5 11.06 0.02 -29.00
CA VAL A 5 10.59 -0.37 -27.66
C VAL A 5 11.78 -0.96 -26.90
N GLU A 6 12.10 -0.41 -25.73
CA GLU A 6 13.20 -0.87 -24.88
C GLU A 6 12.68 -1.70 -23.70
N ALA A 7 13.42 -2.74 -23.34
CA ALA A 7 13.10 -3.56 -22.19
C ALA A 7 13.33 -2.77 -20.89
N PHE A 8 12.34 -2.79 -20.00
CA PHE A 8 12.41 -2.13 -18.70
C PHE A 8 12.34 -3.17 -17.58
N THR A 9 13.32 -3.12 -16.68
CA THR A 9 13.31 -3.91 -15.44
C THR A 9 13.05 -2.98 -14.27
N LEU A 10 11.98 -3.24 -13.52
CA LEU A 10 11.70 -2.51 -12.29
C LEU A 10 12.72 -2.92 -11.22
N SER A 11 13.47 -1.94 -10.70
CA SER A 11 14.35 -2.10 -9.55
C SER A 11 13.94 -1.09 -8.47
N VAL A 12 13.38 -1.59 -7.37
CA VAL A 12 12.99 -0.77 -6.22
C VAL A 12 14.06 -0.96 -5.14
N PRO A 13 14.73 0.11 -4.66
CA PRO A 13 15.72 -0.01 -3.61
C PRO A 13 15.11 -0.49 -2.29
N GLU A 14 15.79 -1.40 -1.59
CA GLU A 14 15.31 -1.95 -0.30
C GLU A 14 15.01 -0.86 0.73
N HIS A 15 15.88 0.17 0.84
CA HIS A 15 15.69 1.27 1.77
C HIS A 15 14.40 2.06 1.53
N ALA A 16 13.87 2.07 0.30
CA ALA A 16 12.60 2.73 -0.01
C ALA A 16 11.42 1.92 0.54
N LEU A 17 11.50 0.59 0.51
CA LEU A 17 10.50 -0.31 1.10
C LEU A 17 10.53 -0.23 2.63
N GLU A 18 11.73 -0.18 3.23
CA GLU A 18 11.87 0.03 4.66
C GLU A 18 11.29 1.37 5.12
N ASP A 19 11.53 2.43 4.34
CA ASP A 19 10.98 3.75 4.64
C ASP A 19 9.46 3.80 4.51
N LEU A 20 8.92 3.16 3.47
CA LEU A 20 7.49 3.00 3.31
C LEU A 20 6.87 2.28 4.51
N ARG A 21 7.47 1.16 4.94
CA ARG A 21 7.00 0.39 6.11
C ARG A 21 6.97 1.25 7.37
N ARG A 22 8.06 1.97 7.66
CA ARG A 22 8.11 2.89 8.82
C ARG A 22 7.02 3.95 8.77
N ARG A 23 6.73 4.52 7.59
CA ARG A 23 5.67 5.54 7.45
C ARG A 23 4.28 4.96 7.66
N LEU A 24 4.03 3.76 7.16
CA LEU A 24 2.78 3.05 7.35
C LEU A 24 2.54 2.70 8.84
N ASP A 25 3.59 2.29 9.55
CA ASP A 25 3.53 2.01 11.00
C ASP A 25 3.24 3.27 11.83
N LEU A 26 3.63 4.45 11.31
CA LEU A 26 3.46 5.75 11.98
C LEU A 26 2.17 6.49 11.56
N VAL A 27 1.29 5.85 10.79
CA VAL A 27 0.04 6.49 10.34
C VAL A 27 -0.79 6.93 11.54
N ARG A 28 -1.05 8.25 11.59
CA ARG A 28 -2.00 8.84 12.53
C ARG A 28 -3.38 8.77 11.90
N TRP A 29 -4.20 7.87 12.43
CA TRP A 29 -5.54 7.65 11.91
C TRP A 29 -6.49 8.77 12.33
N PRO A 30 -7.35 9.25 11.41
CA PRO A 30 -8.42 10.17 11.75
C PRO A 30 -9.51 9.45 12.56
N GLU A 31 -10.47 10.23 13.06
CA GLU A 31 -11.72 9.72 13.61
C GLU A 31 -12.55 9.00 12.55
N GLN A 32 -13.54 8.22 12.99
CA GLN A 32 -14.43 7.49 12.10
C GLN A 32 -15.33 8.44 11.29
N GLU A 33 -15.62 8.08 10.05
CA GLU A 33 -16.58 8.76 9.19
C GLU A 33 -18.00 8.85 9.78
N LEU A 34 -18.75 9.88 9.38
CA LEU A 34 -20.11 10.13 9.88
C LEU A 34 -21.20 9.37 9.11
N VAL A 35 -20.87 8.89 7.91
CA VAL A 35 -21.78 8.22 7.00
C VAL A 35 -21.26 6.82 6.66
N ALA A 36 -22.16 5.90 6.38
CA ALA A 36 -21.80 4.51 6.09
C ALA A 36 -21.39 4.26 4.63
N ASP A 37 -21.54 5.26 3.75
CA ASP A 37 -21.23 5.18 2.33
C ASP A 37 -19.91 5.88 1.98
N TRP A 38 -19.59 5.93 0.68
CA TRP A 38 -18.33 6.45 0.15
C TRP A 38 -18.38 7.94 -0.22
N SER A 39 -19.44 8.66 0.15
CA SER A 39 -19.61 10.07 -0.23
C SER A 39 -18.56 11.00 0.38
N GLN A 40 -17.90 10.58 1.46
CA GLN A 40 -16.81 11.30 2.13
C GLN A 40 -15.40 10.78 1.78
N GLY A 41 -15.29 9.90 0.78
CA GLY A 41 -14.04 9.25 0.40
C GLY A 41 -13.93 7.83 0.94
N ALA A 42 -12.68 7.34 1.04
CA ALA A 42 -12.43 5.96 1.46
C ALA A 42 -12.72 5.77 2.96
N PRO A 43 -13.56 4.79 3.35
CA PRO A 43 -13.85 4.50 4.75
C PRO A 43 -12.57 4.15 5.53
N LEU A 44 -12.52 4.53 6.81
CA LEU A 44 -11.36 4.27 7.67
C LEU A 44 -11.02 2.78 7.74
N ARG A 45 -12.04 1.91 7.81
CA ARG A 45 -11.88 0.45 7.81
C ARG A 45 -11.14 -0.06 6.56
N SER A 46 -11.43 0.51 5.39
CA SER A 46 -10.85 0.10 4.12
C SER A 46 -9.39 0.54 4.02
N MET A 47 -9.08 1.74 4.52
CA MET A 47 -7.71 2.24 4.58
C MET A 47 -6.84 1.42 5.55
N ARG A 48 -7.36 1.04 6.72
CA ARG A 48 -6.65 0.17 7.67
C ARG A 48 -6.34 -1.20 7.07
N ALA A 49 -7.33 -1.84 6.46
CA ALA A 49 -7.16 -3.14 5.80
C ALA A 49 -6.12 -3.07 4.67
N LEU A 50 -6.10 -1.98 3.90
CA LEU A 50 -5.08 -1.77 2.87
C LEU A 50 -3.68 -1.65 3.48
N VAL A 51 -3.51 -0.87 4.55
CA VAL A 51 -2.21 -0.71 5.22
C VAL A 51 -1.72 -2.04 5.80
N GLU A 52 -2.60 -2.81 6.44
CA GLU A 52 -2.29 -4.15 6.96
C GLU A 52 -1.84 -5.10 5.83
N TYR A 53 -2.56 -5.10 4.71
CA TYR A 53 -2.21 -5.91 3.54
C TYR A 53 -0.86 -5.52 2.93
N CYS A 54 -0.60 -4.22 2.80
CA CYS A 54 0.68 -3.72 2.31
C CYS A 54 1.84 -4.15 3.23
N ALA A 55 1.67 -4.03 4.55
CA ALA A 55 2.67 -4.48 5.52
C ALA A 55 2.94 -5.98 5.39
N MET A 56 1.90 -6.79 5.21
CA MET A 56 2.02 -8.23 5.01
C MET A 56 2.87 -8.58 3.78
N ILE A 57 2.56 -8.01 2.61
CA ILE A 57 3.32 -8.32 1.37
C ILE A 57 4.79 -7.91 1.50
N MET A 58 5.07 -6.74 2.09
CA MET A 58 6.45 -6.26 2.25
C MET A 58 7.29 -7.13 3.18
N THR A 59 6.67 -7.88 4.09
CA THR A 59 7.39 -8.85 4.95
C THR A 59 7.63 -10.22 4.27
N GLY A 60 7.21 -10.40 3.02
CA GLY A 60 7.37 -11.66 2.29
C GLY A 60 6.42 -12.77 2.75
N ALA A 61 5.42 -12.44 3.58
CA ALA A 61 4.37 -13.37 3.97
C ALA A 61 3.44 -13.63 2.78
N VAL A 62 3.74 -14.66 1.98
CA VAL A 62 2.85 -15.15 0.93
C VAL A 62 1.73 -15.93 1.60
N VAL A 63 0.49 -15.46 1.46
CA VAL A 63 -0.70 -16.23 1.87
C VAL A 63 -0.73 -17.50 1.04
N SER A 64 -0.42 -18.64 1.66
CA SER A 64 -0.69 -19.94 1.09
C SER A 64 -2.21 -20.16 1.14
N LEU A 65 -2.89 -19.79 0.06
CA LEU A 65 -4.27 -20.20 -0.19
C LEU A 65 -4.26 -21.71 -0.44
N ARG A 66 -4.79 -22.47 0.51
CA ARG A 66 -5.32 -23.82 0.27
C ARG A 66 -6.79 -23.74 -0.06
#